data_AF-A0A7S4J1Z9-F1
#
_entry.id   AF-A0A7S4J1Z9-F1
#
_cell.length_a   1.000
_cell.length_b   1.000
_cell.length_c   1.000
_cell.angle_alpha   90.00
_cell.angle_beta   90.00
_cell.angle_gamma   90.00
#
_symmetry.space_group_name_H-M   'P 1'
#
loop_
_entity.id
_entity.type
_entity.pdbx_description
1 polymer ?
#
loop_
_entity_poly.entity_id
_entity_poly.type
_entity_poly.pdbx_seq_one_letter_code
_entity_poly.pdbx_strand_id
1 'polypeptide(L)'
;HQTAEQNIGEHAAALARMPTGVHNFMKSKPQHSRHFFCSHTCPLLKPRREVAHRLFMTSQSRLYFQQQQSAAVPRLSTLLFIFLCFSIFTAAAAVPVALVNMSLPQHEKAEEGEGAANFFSKLEARVKAVDSHLCVGLDPHASELGLGEGATEEESCDAAFTFCKTIIDETAPYAAAYKPNAAFFEALGPKLGTDTLRRVIESIPDEIPVLLDVKRGDIGSTAAAYADACYERDGKGLGADGVTLSPLMGWDSVKPFITGKYADRGAFVLCKTSNPGSNDLLALKLADGATVFETIAGLADSWSRKAAEEDDSSSSSTLSPPLLGLVVGATDPSALTAARAAGTSAWILAPGVGAQGGDLDAACRAGLNADGTGLLVPVSRGISRAGDRAAESKKIRDAINDAREAVIKSKSYSSACDADAEPTGVAPYQKEFLEFSLAEGVLKFGSFVLKSGRTSPYFFNAGLFSSGAALHKLGKAYAAAIMASAEL
;
A
#
# COMPACT_ATOMS: atom_id res chain seq x y z
N HIS A 1 33.76 -2.46 -32.87
CA HIS A 1 33.66 -2.28 -34.35
C HIS A 1 33.82 -3.64 -35.02
N GLN A 2 33.15 -3.85 -36.16
CA GLN A 2 33.07 -5.13 -36.89
C GLN A 2 32.49 -6.32 -36.09
N THR A 3 31.25 -6.17 -35.60
CA THR A 3 30.17 -7.20 -35.55
C THR A 3 28.94 -6.63 -34.85
N ALA A 4 28.23 -5.69 -35.51
CA ALA A 4 27.03 -5.05 -34.95
C ALA A 4 26.11 -4.47 -36.04
N GLU A 5 25.93 -5.16 -37.17
CA GLU A 5 25.16 -4.63 -38.30
C GLU A 5 24.59 -5.75 -39.20
N GLN A 6 23.67 -6.55 -38.66
CA GLN A 6 22.78 -7.45 -39.42
C GLN A 6 21.55 -7.85 -38.58
N ASN A 7 20.47 -8.25 -39.25
CA ASN A 7 19.20 -8.73 -38.68
C ASN A 7 18.27 -7.67 -38.02
N ILE A 8 17.99 -6.58 -38.75
CA ILE A 8 16.64 -5.99 -38.81
C ILE A 8 16.24 -6.05 -40.28
N GLY A 9 15.26 -6.89 -40.67
CA GLY A 9 15.07 -7.19 -42.11
C GLY A 9 13.81 -7.96 -42.57
N GLU A 10 12.91 -8.38 -41.68
CA GLU A 10 11.66 -9.07 -42.04
C GLU A 10 10.51 -8.56 -41.15
N HIS A 11 9.26 -8.36 -41.61
CA HIS A 11 8.77 -8.32 -42.99
C HIS A 11 7.53 -7.40 -43.07
N ALA A 12 7.64 -6.22 -43.69
CA ALA A 12 6.55 -5.23 -43.75
C ALA A 12 5.83 -5.23 -45.12
N ALA A 13 4.84 -6.11 -45.31
CA ALA A 13 4.14 -6.22 -46.62
C ALA A 13 2.72 -6.84 -46.56
N ALA A 14 1.70 -6.16 -45.99
CA ALA A 14 0.30 -6.64 -46.08
C ALA A 14 -0.83 -5.59 -45.87
N LEU A 15 -0.74 -4.35 -46.40
CA LEU A 15 -1.87 -3.38 -46.28
C LEU A 15 -1.98 -2.40 -47.47
N ALA A 16 -2.39 -2.88 -48.64
CA ALA A 16 -2.65 -2.03 -49.82
C ALA A 16 -3.58 -2.68 -50.88
N ARG A 17 -4.91 -2.71 -50.66
CA ARG A 17 -5.92 -2.96 -51.72
C ARG A 17 -7.24 -2.23 -51.45
N MET A 18 -7.96 -1.92 -52.55
CA MET A 18 -9.30 -1.30 -52.62
C MET A 18 -9.34 0.23 -52.35
N PRO A 19 -10.29 0.99 -52.93
CA PRO A 19 -10.12 1.44 -54.32
C PRO A 19 -10.33 2.96 -54.54
N THR A 20 -10.10 3.40 -55.78
CA THR A 20 -10.13 4.80 -56.24
C THR A 20 -11.52 5.47 -56.18
N GLY A 21 -11.58 6.72 -55.71
CA GLY A 21 -12.82 7.52 -55.63
C GLY A 21 -12.65 9.05 -55.77
N VAL A 22 -12.39 9.51 -57.00
CA VAL A 22 -12.94 10.76 -57.61
C VAL A 22 -12.76 12.16 -56.94
N HIS A 23 -12.25 13.11 -57.75
CA HIS A 23 -12.42 14.59 -57.72
C HIS A 23 -11.52 15.54 -56.89
N ASN A 24 -10.58 16.17 -57.63
CA ASN A 24 -10.57 17.60 -58.05
C ASN A 24 -10.30 18.77 -57.07
N PHE A 25 -9.37 19.64 -57.52
CA PHE A 25 -9.12 21.05 -57.14
C PHE A 25 -8.58 21.29 -55.70
N MET A 26 -7.85 22.37 -55.39
CA MET A 26 -7.44 23.56 -56.17
C MET A 26 -5.93 23.89 -55.95
N LYS A 27 -5.41 24.92 -56.65
CA LYS A 27 -4.01 25.36 -56.70
C LYS A 27 -3.59 26.22 -55.49
N SER A 28 -2.34 26.12 -55.03
CA SER A 28 -1.40 27.28 -54.89
C SER A 28 0.04 26.86 -54.52
N LYS A 29 0.98 27.79 -54.77
CA LYS A 29 2.45 27.77 -54.58
C LYS A 29 2.93 29.24 -54.69
N PRO A 30 4.20 29.63 -54.39
CA PRO A 30 5.29 28.97 -53.64
C PRO A 30 6.04 29.98 -52.69
N GLN A 31 7.32 29.70 -52.39
CA GLN A 31 8.38 30.59 -51.82
C GLN A 31 8.43 30.65 -50.28
N HIS A 32 9.59 30.78 -49.61
CA HIS A 32 10.87 31.43 -49.99
C HIS A 32 12.18 30.69 -49.57
N SER A 33 13.31 31.11 -50.18
CA SER A 33 14.77 31.01 -49.83
C SER A 33 15.30 30.05 -48.72
N ARG A 34 16.38 29.25 -48.89
CA ARG A 34 17.84 29.58 -49.11
C ARG A 34 18.47 30.40 -47.97
N HIS A 35 19.70 30.20 -47.49
CA HIS A 35 20.85 29.30 -47.77
C HIS A 35 21.82 29.36 -46.56
N PHE A 36 22.71 28.38 -46.34
CA PHE A 36 24.15 28.63 -46.02
C PHE A 36 25.01 27.34 -46.12
N PHE A 37 26.20 27.45 -46.69
CA PHE A 37 27.38 26.54 -46.65
C PHE A 37 28.50 27.35 -45.95
N CYS A 38 29.57 26.84 -45.34
CA CYS A 38 30.45 25.77 -45.81
C CYS A 38 31.45 25.31 -44.70
N SER A 39 32.03 24.12 -44.94
CA SER A 39 33.24 23.47 -44.38
C SER A 39 34.34 24.27 -43.65
N HIS A 40 35.14 23.58 -42.81
CA HIS A 40 36.61 23.37 -43.00
C HIS A 40 37.21 22.28 -42.05
N THR A 41 37.55 21.13 -42.64
CA THR A 41 38.84 20.39 -42.58
C THR A 41 39.69 20.23 -41.29
N CYS A 42 39.71 18.97 -40.79
CA CYS A 42 40.84 18.05 -40.43
C CYS A 42 42.33 18.44 -40.75
N PRO A 43 43.41 17.72 -40.28
CA PRO A 43 43.45 16.43 -39.52
C PRO A 43 44.62 16.13 -38.49
N LEU A 44 44.49 14.99 -37.77
CA LEU A 44 45.49 13.91 -37.49
C LEU A 44 46.74 13.99 -36.53
N LEU A 45 47.03 12.80 -35.95
CA LEU A 45 48.33 12.12 -35.65
C LEU A 45 48.96 11.99 -34.22
N LYS A 46 48.70 10.81 -33.62
CA LYS A 46 49.59 9.86 -32.89
C LYS A 46 50.23 10.17 -31.50
N PRO A 47 50.25 9.16 -30.57
CA PRO A 47 51.08 9.14 -29.36
C PRO A 47 52.46 8.47 -29.58
N ARG A 48 53.32 8.50 -28.55
CA ARG A 48 54.64 7.83 -28.51
C ARG A 48 54.76 6.87 -27.31
N ARG A 49 55.46 5.74 -27.53
CA ARG A 49 56.19 4.97 -26.49
C ARG A 49 57.57 5.64 -26.26
N GLU A 50 58.52 5.22 -25.42
CA GLU A 50 58.88 3.88 -24.89
C GLU A 50 59.99 4.00 -23.80
N VAL A 51 60.42 2.87 -23.21
CA VAL A 51 61.63 2.66 -22.35
C VAL A 51 61.55 3.25 -20.91
N ALA A 52 61.61 2.55 -19.76
CA ALA A 52 62.09 1.23 -19.28
C ALA A 52 63.51 1.17 -18.66
N HIS A 53 63.64 0.71 -17.40
CA HIS A 53 64.83 0.05 -16.83
C HIS A 53 64.46 -0.71 -15.53
N ARG A 54 64.59 -2.05 -15.50
CA ARG A 54 65.59 -2.88 -14.76
C ARG A 54 65.45 -2.89 -13.21
N LEU A 55 65.03 -4.00 -12.59
CA LEU A 55 65.84 -5.15 -12.07
C LEU A 55 66.69 -4.76 -10.84
N PHE A 56 66.77 -5.51 -9.72
CA PHE A 56 66.51 -6.94 -9.40
C PHE A 56 65.92 -7.08 -7.94
N MET A 57 65.91 -8.15 -7.13
CA MET A 57 66.59 -9.48 -7.10
C MET A 57 65.78 -10.65 -6.46
N THR A 58 66.28 -11.31 -5.39
CA THR A 58 65.85 -12.57 -4.72
C THR A 58 65.88 -12.41 -3.18
N SER A 59 65.56 -13.34 -2.25
CA SER A 59 65.41 -14.82 -2.25
C SER A 59 64.59 -15.36 -1.04
N GLN A 60 64.31 -16.67 -1.03
CA GLN A 60 63.56 -17.48 -0.01
C GLN A 60 64.18 -17.61 1.40
N SER A 61 63.36 -18.03 2.40
CA SER A 61 63.58 -19.15 3.39
C SER A 61 62.99 -18.89 4.79
N ARG A 62 62.82 -19.83 5.75
CA ARG A 62 62.19 -21.19 5.81
C ARG A 62 62.27 -21.73 7.28
N LEU A 63 61.20 -22.33 7.82
CA LEU A 63 61.15 -23.34 8.94
C LEU A 63 61.75 -23.06 10.36
N TYR A 64 60.94 -23.28 11.43
CA TYR A 64 61.05 -24.29 12.53
C TYR A 64 59.89 -24.04 13.57
N PHE A 65 59.09 -25.01 14.08
CA PHE A 65 59.31 -26.08 15.11
C PHE A 65 59.54 -25.51 16.57
N GLN A 66 59.01 -26.06 17.69
CA GLN A 66 58.17 -27.26 17.94
C GLN A 66 57.58 -27.32 19.40
N GLN A 67 56.44 -28.03 19.58
CA GLN A 67 56.07 -28.97 20.70
C GLN A 67 55.67 -28.56 22.16
N GLN A 68 54.89 -29.50 22.76
CA GLN A 68 54.62 -29.83 24.18
C GLN A 68 53.72 -28.93 25.06
N GLN A 69 53.01 -29.43 26.10
CA GLN A 69 52.28 -30.71 26.31
C GLN A 69 51.39 -30.65 27.60
N SER A 70 50.46 -31.61 27.77
CA SER A 70 49.72 -31.95 29.02
C SER A 70 48.64 -30.95 29.53
N ALA A 71 47.71 -31.29 30.44
CA ALA A 71 46.74 -32.40 30.58
C ALA A 71 46.26 -32.52 32.06
N ALA A 72 44.95 -32.42 32.37
CA ALA A 72 44.30 -33.00 33.58
C ALA A 72 42.76 -32.75 33.67
N VAL A 73 41.99 -33.78 34.04
CA VAL A 73 40.57 -33.81 34.48
C VAL A 73 40.46 -35.09 35.36
N PRO A 74 39.90 -35.13 36.61
CA PRO A 74 38.43 -35.10 36.84
C PRO A 74 37.83 -34.75 38.25
N ARG A 75 36.50 -34.50 38.26
CA ARG A 75 35.44 -34.87 39.26
C ARG A 75 35.58 -34.59 40.77
N LEU A 76 34.54 -33.92 41.34
CA LEU A 76 33.82 -34.23 42.60
C LEU A 76 32.53 -33.36 42.61
N SER A 77 31.33 -33.83 42.25
CA SER A 77 30.29 -34.56 43.03
C SER A 77 29.57 -33.78 44.15
N THR A 78 28.29 -33.48 43.90
CA THR A 78 27.17 -33.57 44.87
C THR A 78 27.21 -32.71 46.14
N LEU A 79 26.95 -31.40 46.03
CA LEU A 79 26.40 -30.58 47.14
C LEU A 79 25.87 -29.20 46.69
N LEU A 80 24.58 -29.12 46.29
CA LEU A 80 23.67 -27.98 46.55
C LEU A 80 22.22 -28.21 46.02
N PHE A 81 21.62 -29.38 46.30
CA PHE A 81 20.21 -29.65 45.94
C PHE A 81 19.21 -29.14 47.01
N ILE A 82 19.61 -28.16 47.82
CA ILE A 82 18.88 -27.68 49.01
C ILE A 82 19.02 -26.15 49.11
N PHE A 83 18.40 -25.42 48.19
CA PHE A 83 18.18 -23.96 48.31
C PHE A 83 16.92 -23.47 47.57
N LEU A 84 15.95 -24.37 47.37
CA LEU A 84 14.61 -24.06 46.89
C LEU A 84 13.59 -24.48 47.97
N CYS A 85 12.47 -23.76 48.08
CA CYS A 85 11.39 -23.95 49.07
C CYS A 85 11.68 -23.54 50.53
N PHE A 86 11.76 -22.23 50.79
CA PHE A 86 11.30 -21.49 52.01
C PHE A 86 11.50 -19.99 51.69
N SER A 87 10.58 -19.04 51.94
CA SER A 87 9.38 -19.03 52.79
C SER A 87 8.22 -18.26 52.13
N ILE A 88 6.98 -18.45 52.62
CA ILE A 88 5.78 -17.73 52.20
C ILE A 88 5.04 -17.21 53.46
N PHE A 89 4.55 -15.95 53.39
CA PHE A 89 3.59 -15.27 54.28
C PHE A 89 4.02 -14.69 55.66
N THR A 90 3.21 -13.69 56.08
CA THR A 90 3.21 -12.90 57.34
C THR A 90 4.36 -11.89 57.53
N ALA A 91 4.14 -10.66 58.03
CA ALA A 91 2.90 -9.92 58.38
C ALA A 91 3.04 -8.41 58.11
N ALA A 92 1.93 -7.67 58.17
CA ALA A 92 1.90 -6.20 57.98
C ALA A 92 1.62 -5.45 59.30
N ALA A 93 2.25 -4.29 59.51
CA ALA A 93 1.76 -3.19 60.36
C ALA A 93 2.66 -1.93 60.29
N ALA A 94 2.16 -0.82 59.74
CA ALA A 94 2.45 0.56 60.17
C ALA A 94 1.63 1.56 59.34
N VAL A 95 0.94 2.50 59.99
CA VAL A 95 0.21 3.62 59.37
C VAL A 95 0.46 4.87 60.20
N PRO A 96 0.57 6.05 59.56
CA PRO A 96 0.03 7.27 60.15
C PRO A 96 -0.97 7.96 59.21
N VAL A 97 -2.04 8.52 59.79
CA VAL A 97 -3.10 9.25 59.09
C VAL A 97 -2.82 10.75 59.17
N ALA A 98 -3.01 11.49 58.08
CA ALA A 98 -2.99 12.95 58.06
C ALA A 98 -4.09 13.53 57.14
N LEU A 99 -5.20 13.91 57.79
CA LEU A 99 -6.23 14.88 57.40
C LEU A 99 -6.68 15.03 55.92
N VAL A 100 -7.98 14.81 55.72
CA VAL A 100 -8.74 15.11 54.50
C VAL A 100 -8.74 16.62 54.20
N ASN A 101 -8.57 16.96 52.92
CA ASN A 101 -9.19 18.16 52.35
C ASN A 101 -9.73 17.82 50.95
N MET A 102 -11.04 17.99 50.72
CA MET A 102 -11.69 17.59 49.47
C MET A 102 -11.61 18.70 48.42
N SER A 103 -10.54 18.68 47.63
CA SER A 103 -10.54 19.28 46.29
C SER A 103 -10.75 18.19 45.25
N LEU A 104 -11.70 18.38 44.34
CA LEU A 104 -11.87 17.51 43.17
C LEU A 104 -10.57 17.53 42.35
N PRO A 105 -10.10 16.38 41.81
CA PRO A 105 -9.01 16.39 40.86
C PRO A 105 -9.46 17.13 39.60
N GLN A 106 -8.97 18.34 39.42
CA GLN A 106 -8.98 18.95 38.09
C GLN A 106 -8.11 18.05 37.20
N HIS A 107 -8.69 17.55 36.10
CA HIS A 107 -7.88 16.98 35.03
C HIS A 107 -6.96 18.09 34.53
N GLU A 108 -5.67 18.01 34.85
CA GLU A 108 -4.67 18.65 34.00
C GLU A 108 -4.83 18.04 32.62
N LYS A 109 -5.31 18.85 31.66
CA LYS A 109 -5.18 18.52 30.25
C LYS A 109 -3.70 18.42 29.97
N ALA A 110 -3.23 17.24 29.56
CA ALA A 110 -2.08 17.21 28.69
C ALA A 110 -2.52 17.92 27.39
N GLU A 111 -2.00 19.14 27.17
CA GLU A 111 -2.13 19.82 25.89
C GLU A 111 -1.17 19.15 24.89
N GLU A 112 -1.56 17.94 24.45
CA GLU A 112 -1.18 17.47 23.12
C GLU A 112 -1.69 18.52 22.13
N GLY A 113 -0.76 19.21 21.47
CA GLY A 113 -1.10 20.36 20.64
C GLY A 113 -2.05 19.97 19.51
N GLU A 114 -3.19 20.66 19.41
CA GLU A 114 -4.15 20.51 18.29
C GLU A 114 -3.51 21.01 16.99
N GLY A 115 -2.70 20.15 16.36
CA GLY A 115 -2.31 20.30 14.96
C GLY A 115 -3.55 20.27 14.08
N ALA A 116 -3.54 21.04 12.97
CA ALA A 116 -4.70 21.21 12.12
C ALA A 116 -5.25 19.84 11.63
N ALA A 117 -6.49 19.53 12.02
CA ALA A 117 -7.09 18.24 11.71
C ALA A 117 -7.30 18.06 10.21
N ASN A 118 -6.70 17.02 9.64
CA ASN A 118 -6.79 16.69 8.21
C ASN A 118 -7.68 15.45 7.99
N PHE A 119 -7.91 15.08 6.73
CA PHE A 119 -8.67 13.89 6.36
C PHE A 119 -8.23 12.61 7.12
N PHE A 120 -6.93 12.38 7.27
CA PHE A 120 -6.41 11.15 7.87
C PHE A 120 -6.50 11.17 9.39
N SER A 121 -6.28 12.30 10.06
CA SER A 121 -6.53 12.42 11.50
C SER A 121 -8.03 12.35 11.84
N LYS A 122 -8.91 12.92 10.99
CA LYS A 122 -10.38 12.75 11.07
C LYS A 122 -10.75 11.27 10.92
N LEU A 123 -10.16 10.58 9.94
CA LEU A 123 -10.37 9.15 9.70
C LEU A 123 -9.89 8.30 10.89
N GLU A 124 -8.70 8.54 11.41
CA GLU A 124 -8.14 7.79 12.54
C GLU A 124 -8.95 8.01 13.83
N ALA A 125 -9.41 9.24 14.07
CA ALA A 125 -10.35 9.53 15.15
C ALA A 125 -11.68 8.77 14.98
N ARG A 126 -12.27 8.75 13.77
CA ARG A 126 -13.52 8.01 13.51
C ARG A 126 -13.32 6.51 13.64
N VAL A 127 -12.27 5.96 13.02
CA VAL A 127 -11.85 4.56 13.10
C VAL A 127 -11.74 4.09 14.55
N LYS A 128 -11.11 4.90 15.41
CA LYS A 128 -10.97 4.64 16.85
C LYS A 128 -12.31 4.75 17.61
N ALA A 129 -13.17 5.70 17.24
CA ALA A 129 -14.45 5.95 17.91
C ALA A 129 -15.52 4.86 17.66
N VAL A 130 -15.57 4.27 16.46
CA VAL A 130 -16.50 3.16 16.14
C VAL A 130 -15.83 1.76 16.10
N ASP A 131 -14.53 1.71 16.38
CA ASP A 131 -13.65 0.54 16.17
C ASP A 131 -13.93 -0.12 14.81
N SER A 132 -13.81 0.62 13.72
CA SER A 132 -14.19 0.16 12.38
C SER A 132 -13.17 0.54 11.32
N HIS A 133 -13.07 -0.28 10.28
CA HIS A 133 -12.34 0.01 9.05
C HIS A 133 -13.26 -0.15 7.80
N LEU A 134 -14.57 -0.30 8.04
CA LEU A 134 -15.59 -0.38 6.99
C LEU A 134 -15.81 1.00 6.38
N CYS A 135 -15.61 1.11 5.08
CA CYS A 135 -16.07 2.25 4.31
C CYS A 135 -17.37 1.88 3.57
N VAL A 136 -18.39 2.72 3.63
CA VAL A 136 -19.70 2.44 2.98
C VAL A 136 -19.81 3.22 1.68
N GLY A 137 -19.95 2.50 0.56
CA GLY A 137 -20.08 3.10 -0.77
C GLY A 137 -21.53 3.53 -1.05
N LEU A 138 -21.70 4.77 -1.51
CA LEU A 138 -23.00 5.35 -1.85
C LEU A 138 -23.13 5.41 -3.37
N ASP A 139 -23.59 4.29 -3.93
CA ASP A 139 -23.62 4.02 -5.37
C ASP A 139 -25.10 3.81 -5.84
N PRO A 140 -25.88 4.87 -6.12
CA PRO A 140 -27.30 4.77 -6.51
C PRO A 140 -27.48 4.21 -7.93
N HIS A 141 -27.33 2.89 -8.07
CA HIS A 141 -27.67 2.18 -9.30
C HIS A 141 -29.16 2.33 -9.63
N ALA A 142 -29.49 2.73 -10.86
CA ALA A 142 -30.89 2.92 -11.30
C ALA A 142 -31.79 1.68 -11.05
N SER A 143 -31.25 0.47 -11.16
CA SER A 143 -31.97 -0.79 -10.87
C SER A 143 -32.22 -1.05 -9.37
N GLU A 144 -31.66 -0.26 -8.47
CA GLU A 144 -31.89 -0.29 -7.02
C GLU A 144 -32.79 0.87 -6.54
N LEU A 145 -33.14 1.82 -7.43
CA LEU A 145 -34.03 2.96 -7.11
C LEU A 145 -35.53 2.63 -7.23
N GLY A 146 -35.91 1.48 -7.81
CA GLY A 146 -37.30 1.02 -7.90
C GLY A 146 -38.19 1.79 -8.90
N LEU A 147 -37.61 2.67 -9.72
CA LEU A 147 -38.33 3.50 -10.70
C LEU A 147 -38.70 2.72 -11.97
N GLY A 148 -39.82 3.10 -12.59
CA GLY A 148 -40.29 2.56 -13.86
C GLY A 148 -39.67 3.25 -15.09
N GLU A 149 -39.94 2.70 -16.27
CA GLU A 149 -39.58 3.37 -17.53
C GLU A 149 -40.29 4.73 -17.65
N GLY A 150 -39.53 5.76 -18.05
CA GLY A 150 -40.06 7.12 -18.24
C GLY A 150 -40.05 8.02 -17.01
N ALA A 151 -39.45 7.60 -15.89
CA ALA A 151 -39.21 8.48 -14.73
C ALA A 151 -38.40 9.73 -15.10
N THR A 152 -38.70 10.86 -14.44
CA THR A 152 -38.07 12.17 -14.69
C THR A 152 -36.69 12.31 -14.05
N GLU A 153 -35.94 13.36 -14.43
CA GLU A 153 -34.67 13.73 -13.77
C GLU A 153 -34.88 13.99 -12.26
N GLU A 154 -35.98 14.67 -11.91
CA GLU A 154 -36.35 15.00 -10.52
C GLU A 154 -36.67 13.75 -9.69
N GLU A 155 -37.54 12.86 -10.18
CA GLU A 155 -37.86 11.59 -9.50
C GLU A 155 -36.63 10.70 -9.34
N SER A 156 -35.76 10.65 -10.36
CA SER A 156 -34.51 9.88 -10.33
C SER A 156 -33.52 10.43 -9.30
N CYS A 157 -33.45 11.75 -9.17
CA CYS A 157 -32.61 12.45 -8.19
C CYS A 157 -33.11 12.28 -6.76
N ASP A 158 -34.40 12.47 -6.49
CA ASP A 158 -34.93 12.31 -5.13
C ASP A 158 -34.98 10.84 -4.68
N ALA A 159 -35.16 9.89 -5.61
CA ALA A 159 -34.97 8.47 -5.30
C ALA A 159 -33.50 8.15 -4.95
N ALA A 160 -32.53 8.69 -5.70
CA ALA A 160 -31.10 8.52 -5.41
C ALA A 160 -30.68 9.18 -4.08
N PHE A 161 -31.22 10.37 -3.77
CA PHE A 161 -31.03 11.02 -2.46
C PHE A 161 -31.57 10.14 -1.33
N THR A 162 -32.82 9.68 -1.45
CA THR A 162 -33.50 8.86 -0.43
C THR A 162 -32.76 7.55 -0.20
N PHE A 163 -32.39 6.84 -1.27
CA PHE A 163 -31.58 5.62 -1.23
C PHE A 163 -30.26 5.83 -0.47
N CYS A 164 -29.50 6.87 -0.80
CA CYS A 164 -28.24 7.16 -0.12
C CYS A 164 -28.46 7.55 1.35
N LYS A 165 -29.48 8.37 1.65
CA LYS A 165 -29.77 8.82 3.02
C LYS A 165 -30.22 7.66 3.92
N THR A 166 -31.07 6.76 3.44
CA THR A 166 -31.43 5.53 4.17
C THR A 166 -30.20 4.68 4.49
N ILE A 167 -29.26 4.51 3.54
CA ILE A 167 -27.99 3.81 3.81
C ILE A 167 -27.16 4.55 4.87
N ILE A 168 -27.08 5.89 4.81
CA ILE A 168 -26.35 6.69 5.79
C ILE A 168 -26.92 6.49 7.20
N ASP A 169 -28.25 6.60 7.35
CA ASP A 169 -28.93 6.53 8.64
C ASP A 169 -28.91 5.10 9.24
N GLU A 170 -28.98 4.06 8.41
CA GLU A 170 -28.88 2.66 8.86
C GLU A 170 -27.45 2.22 9.21
N THR A 171 -26.41 2.83 8.63
CA THR A 171 -25.04 2.29 8.68
C THR A 171 -24.00 3.19 9.37
N ALA A 172 -24.34 4.44 9.70
CA ALA A 172 -23.43 5.38 10.36
C ALA A 172 -22.74 4.83 11.62
N PRO A 173 -23.39 4.06 12.53
CA PRO A 173 -22.73 3.49 13.71
C PRO A 173 -21.58 2.52 13.42
N TYR A 174 -21.47 2.02 12.19
CA TYR A 174 -20.45 1.06 11.75
C TYR A 174 -19.50 1.63 10.70
N ALA A 175 -19.83 2.77 10.10
CA ALA A 175 -19.04 3.41 9.05
C ALA A 175 -17.83 4.17 9.63
N ALA A 176 -16.64 3.81 9.14
CA ALA A 176 -15.40 4.57 9.34
C ALA A 176 -15.27 5.74 8.35
N ALA A 177 -15.87 5.62 7.16
CA ALA A 177 -15.97 6.66 6.14
C ALA A 177 -17.10 6.33 5.14
N TYR A 178 -17.66 7.34 4.47
CA TYR A 178 -18.56 7.17 3.32
C TYR A 178 -17.84 7.47 2.00
N LYS A 179 -18.17 6.72 0.94
CA LYS A 179 -17.52 6.85 -0.38
C LYS A 179 -18.52 6.92 -1.54
N PRO A 180 -19.22 8.05 -1.76
CA PRO A 180 -20.02 8.24 -2.97
C PRO A 180 -19.14 8.19 -4.23
N ASN A 181 -19.62 7.53 -5.28
CA ASN A 181 -18.96 7.51 -6.59
C ASN A 181 -19.71 8.43 -7.55
N ALA A 182 -19.07 9.52 -7.96
CA ALA A 182 -19.71 10.58 -8.73
C ALA A 182 -20.35 10.09 -10.04
N ALA A 183 -19.82 9.04 -10.67
CA ALA A 183 -20.34 8.53 -11.93
C ALA A 183 -21.83 8.12 -11.88
N PHE A 184 -22.34 7.69 -10.72
CA PHE A 184 -23.77 7.35 -10.56
C PHE A 184 -24.67 8.58 -10.44
N PHE A 185 -24.12 9.72 -10.02
CA PHE A 185 -24.83 10.99 -9.88
C PHE A 185 -24.71 11.84 -11.14
N GLU A 186 -23.52 11.90 -11.75
CA GLU A 186 -23.27 12.49 -13.07
C GLU A 186 -24.20 11.88 -14.15
N ALA A 187 -24.52 10.59 -14.03
CA ALA A 187 -25.45 9.87 -14.90
C ALA A 187 -26.94 10.21 -14.68
N LEU A 188 -27.33 10.83 -13.55
CA LEU A 188 -28.70 11.28 -13.32
C LEU A 188 -28.98 12.60 -14.05
N GLY A 189 -27.97 13.47 -14.18
CA GLY A 189 -28.07 14.73 -14.90
C GLY A 189 -27.01 15.74 -14.42
N PRO A 190 -26.49 16.61 -15.30
CA PRO A 190 -25.38 17.51 -14.96
C PRO A 190 -25.75 18.56 -13.90
N LYS A 191 -27.04 18.89 -13.76
CA LYS A 191 -27.55 19.82 -12.75
C LYS A 191 -28.11 19.08 -11.54
N LEU A 192 -29.20 18.34 -11.68
CA LEU A 192 -29.89 17.76 -10.52
C LEU A 192 -29.12 16.58 -9.93
N GLY A 193 -28.39 15.80 -10.74
CA GLY A 193 -27.49 14.76 -10.26
C GLY A 193 -26.34 15.30 -9.42
N THR A 194 -25.67 16.37 -9.88
CA THR A 194 -24.63 17.08 -9.12
C THR A 194 -25.18 17.67 -7.81
N ASP A 195 -26.37 18.29 -7.86
CA ASP A 195 -27.02 18.83 -6.66
C ASP A 195 -27.44 17.73 -5.68
N THR A 196 -27.86 16.58 -6.20
CA THR A 196 -28.18 15.37 -5.41
C THR A 196 -26.94 14.81 -4.72
N LEU A 197 -25.79 14.78 -5.40
CA LEU A 197 -24.52 14.37 -4.79
C LEU A 197 -24.12 15.32 -3.65
N ARG A 198 -24.25 16.64 -3.85
CA ARG A 198 -24.05 17.66 -2.82
C ARG A 198 -24.99 17.43 -1.62
N ARG A 199 -26.30 17.30 -1.86
CA ARG A 199 -27.32 16.98 -0.83
C ARG A 199 -27.00 15.70 -0.06
N VAL A 200 -26.53 14.65 -0.74
CA VAL A 200 -26.13 13.39 -0.09
C VAL A 200 -24.92 13.61 0.82
N ILE A 201 -23.91 14.34 0.38
CA ILE A 201 -22.71 14.65 1.18
C ILE A 201 -23.07 15.50 2.41
N GLU A 202 -23.90 16.52 2.24
CA GLU A 202 -24.46 17.36 3.32
C GLU A 202 -25.33 16.59 4.33
N SER A 203 -25.76 15.37 3.99
CA SER A 203 -26.61 14.52 4.85
C SER A 203 -25.82 13.51 5.71
N ILE A 204 -24.49 13.49 5.55
CA ILE A 204 -23.55 12.67 6.32
C ILE A 204 -23.15 13.43 7.60
N PRO A 205 -23.14 12.79 8.80
CA PRO A 205 -22.67 13.43 10.03
C PRO A 205 -21.21 13.94 9.91
N ASP A 206 -20.97 15.18 10.37
CA ASP A 206 -19.68 15.89 10.20
C ASP A 206 -18.47 15.10 10.70
N GLU A 207 -18.61 14.24 11.72
CA GLU A 207 -17.52 13.46 12.28
C GLU A 207 -17.13 12.23 11.43
N ILE A 208 -17.83 11.96 10.33
CA ILE A 208 -17.56 10.85 9.40
C ILE A 208 -16.84 11.39 8.14
N PRO A 209 -15.64 10.90 7.80
CA PRO A 209 -14.96 11.26 6.56
C PRO A 209 -15.77 10.92 5.29
N VAL A 210 -15.81 11.85 4.35
CA VAL A 210 -16.39 11.69 3.01
C VAL A 210 -15.27 11.60 1.97
N LEU A 211 -15.10 10.41 1.40
CA LEU A 211 -14.14 10.11 0.33
C LEU A 211 -14.83 10.05 -1.02
N LEU A 212 -14.81 11.16 -1.75
CA LEU A 212 -15.47 11.31 -3.05
C LEU A 212 -14.70 10.56 -4.16
N ASP A 213 -15.32 9.51 -4.71
CA ASP A 213 -14.66 8.62 -5.66
C ASP A 213 -14.82 9.08 -7.12
N VAL A 214 -14.05 10.11 -7.49
CA VAL A 214 -14.10 10.82 -8.78
C VAL A 214 -12.98 10.49 -9.77
N LYS A 215 -11.88 9.87 -9.32
CA LYS A 215 -10.73 9.40 -10.14
C LYS A 215 -10.12 10.49 -11.05
N ARG A 216 -10.10 11.75 -10.62
CA ARG A 216 -9.63 12.89 -11.44
C ARG A 216 -8.10 12.85 -11.64
N GLY A 217 -7.63 13.55 -12.68
CA GLY A 217 -6.22 13.74 -12.99
C GLY A 217 -6.11 14.55 -14.29
N ASP A 218 -5.52 15.73 -14.21
CA ASP A 218 -5.39 16.69 -15.32
C ASP A 218 -4.19 17.62 -15.02
N ILE A 219 -3.80 18.51 -15.93
CA ILE A 219 -2.67 19.43 -15.71
C ILE A 219 -3.05 20.68 -14.92
N GLY A 220 -2.20 21.07 -13.97
CA GLY A 220 -2.13 22.41 -13.37
C GLY A 220 -3.48 23.05 -13.01
N SER A 221 -3.87 24.10 -13.76
CA SER A 221 -5.11 24.86 -13.51
C SER A 221 -6.39 24.03 -13.66
N THR A 222 -6.40 22.98 -14.49
CA THR A 222 -7.56 22.11 -14.64
C THR A 222 -7.71 21.19 -13.42
N ALA A 223 -6.60 20.67 -12.89
CA ALA A 223 -6.59 19.94 -11.63
C ALA A 223 -7.03 20.83 -10.45
N ALA A 224 -6.61 22.10 -10.41
CA ALA A 224 -7.11 23.06 -9.42
C ALA A 224 -8.63 23.29 -9.52
N ALA A 225 -9.18 23.44 -10.74
CA ALA A 225 -10.63 23.56 -10.93
C ALA A 225 -11.40 22.29 -10.52
N TYR A 226 -10.82 21.09 -10.70
CA TYR A 226 -11.38 19.86 -10.16
C TYR A 226 -11.30 19.78 -8.62
N ALA A 227 -10.22 20.26 -8.00
CA ALA A 227 -10.11 20.34 -6.55
C ALA A 227 -11.17 21.27 -5.95
N ASP A 228 -11.37 22.46 -6.56
CA ASP A 228 -12.45 23.39 -6.21
C ASP A 228 -13.84 22.73 -6.27
N ALA A 229 -14.14 22.03 -7.37
CA ALA A 229 -15.41 21.32 -7.52
C ALA A 229 -15.62 20.19 -6.50
N CYS A 230 -14.55 19.57 -5.99
CA CYS A 230 -14.65 18.48 -5.01
C CYS A 230 -14.73 18.96 -3.56
N TYR A 231 -13.99 20.02 -3.21
CA TYR A 231 -13.69 20.37 -1.83
C TYR A 231 -14.29 21.68 -1.32
N GLU A 232 -14.69 22.61 -2.19
CA GLU A 232 -15.29 23.87 -1.72
C GLU A 232 -16.60 23.59 -0.97
N ARG A 233 -16.70 24.15 0.24
CA ARG A 233 -17.90 24.05 1.10
C ARG A 233 -18.83 25.26 0.97
N ASP A 234 -18.34 26.39 0.44
CA ASP A 234 -19.12 27.63 0.23
C ASP A 234 -20.06 27.57 -1.00
N GLY A 235 -20.82 26.48 -1.13
CA GLY A 235 -21.86 26.28 -2.16
C GLY A 235 -21.37 26.16 -3.61
N LYS A 236 -20.05 26.14 -3.86
CA LYS A 236 -19.44 26.00 -5.20
C LYS A 236 -18.93 24.59 -5.53
N GLY A 237 -18.63 23.80 -4.49
CA GLY A 237 -18.13 22.44 -4.62
C GLY A 237 -19.01 21.45 -3.89
N LEU A 238 -18.53 20.21 -3.81
CA LEU A 238 -19.21 19.09 -3.17
C LEU A 238 -18.87 18.94 -1.69
N GLY A 239 -17.95 19.73 -1.14
CA GLY A 239 -17.60 19.74 0.29
C GLY A 239 -16.96 18.47 0.85
N ALA A 240 -16.43 17.59 0.00
CA ALA A 240 -15.82 16.32 0.43
C ALA A 240 -14.57 16.54 1.30
N ASP A 241 -14.25 15.58 2.18
CA ASP A 241 -13.01 15.62 2.97
C ASP A 241 -11.81 15.06 2.19
N GLY A 242 -12.05 14.17 1.21
CA GLY A 242 -11.00 13.59 0.37
C GLY A 242 -11.51 13.06 -0.97
N VAL A 243 -10.60 12.73 -1.91
CA VAL A 243 -10.93 12.23 -3.26
C VAL A 243 -10.11 11.02 -3.71
N THR A 244 -10.54 10.34 -4.79
CA THR A 244 -9.68 9.41 -5.56
C THR A 244 -9.06 10.09 -6.79
N LEU A 245 -7.79 9.79 -7.09
CA LEU A 245 -7.01 10.43 -8.16
C LEU A 245 -6.26 9.43 -9.06
N SER A 246 -6.07 9.78 -10.33
CA SER A 246 -5.18 9.08 -11.25
C SER A 246 -3.74 9.61 -11.12
N PRO A 247 -2.73 8.78 -10.80
CA PRO A 247 -1.33 9.23 -10.68
C PRO A 247 -0.62 9.36 -12.04
N LEU A 248 -1.28 8.97 -13.14
CA LEU A 248 -0.66 8.79 -14.47
C LEU A 248 0.02 10.06 -15.02
N MET A 249 -0.48 11.24 -14.63
CA MET A 249 0.01 12.54 -15.10
C MET A 249 1.05 13.17 -14.17
N GLY A 250 1.41 12.52 -13.06
CA GLY A 250 2.51 12.97 -12.19
C GLY A 250 2.13 13.99 -11.12
N TRP A 251 3.14 14.51 -10.42
CA TRP A 251 2.99 15.31 -9.19
C TRP A 251 2.11 16.56 -9.38
N ASP A 252 2.26 17.27 -10.49
CA ASP A 252 1.53 18.50 -10.81
C ASP A 252 0.03 18.27 -11.07
N SER A 253 -0.39 17.04 -11.36
CA SER A 253 -1.80 16.64 -11.42
C SER A 253 -2.43 16.32 -10.06
N VAL A 254 -1.61 16.00 -9.06
CA VAL A 254 -2.04 15.58 -7.71
C VAL A 254 -1.91 16.73 -6.70
N LYS A 255 -0.84 17.51 -6.78
CA LYS A 255 -0.53 18.65 -5.90
C LYS A 255 -1.73 19.57 -5.60
N PRO A 256 -2.56 19.99 -6.58
CA PRO A 256 -3.67 20.90 -6.30
C PRO A 256 -4.76 20.34 -5.37
N PHE A 257 -4.76 19.03 -5.08
CA PHE A 257 -5.75 18.38 -4.22
C PHE A 257 -5.30 18.20 -2.75
N ILE A 258 -4.03 18.52 -2.42
CA ILE A 258 -3.44 18.24 -1.09
C ILE A 258 -2.45 19.33 -0.62
N THR A 259 -2.49 20.54 -1.19
CA THR A 259 -1.58 21.65 -0.83
C THR A 259 -2.32 22.98 -0.74
N GLY A 260 -1.75 23.95 -0.01
CA GLY A 260 -2.34 25.28 0.16
C GLY A 260 -3.72 25.19 0.83
N LYS A 261 -4.76 25.76 0.22
CA LYS A 261 -6.13 25.77 0.78
C LYS A 261 -6.78 24.38 0.94
N TYR A 262 -6.14 23.31 0.46
CA TYR A 262 -6.58 21.92 0.62
C TYR A 262 -5.53 21.02 1.28
N ALA A 263 -4.58 21.59 2.03
CA ALA A 263 -3.61 20.80 2.81
C ALA A 263 -4.28 20.01 3.97
N ASP A 264 -5.51 20.37 4.35
CA ASP A 264 -6.37 19.62 5.29
C ASP A 264 -7.16 18.47 4.62
N ARG A 265 -7.15 18.37 3.28
CA ARG A 265 -7.82 17.30 2.52
C ARG A 265 -6.87 16.14 2.26
N GLY A 266 -7.43 14.96 2.00
CA GLY A 266 -6.67 13.75 1.66
C GLY A 266 -7.04 13.18 0.30
N ALA A 267 -6.13 12.52 -0.39
CA ALA A 267 -6.44 11.84 -1.64
C ALA A 267 -5.89 10.42 -1.72
N PHE A 268 -6.57 9.53 -2.45
CA PHE A 268 -6.13 8.15 -2.70
C PHE A 268 -5.79 7.96 -4.18
N VAL A 269 -4.51 7.69 -4.49
CA VAL A 269 -4.06 7.49 -5.87
C VAL A 269 -4.32 6.06 -6.35
N LEU A 270 -4.78 5.89 -7.60
CA LEU A 270 -5.03 4.59 -8.21
C LEU A 270 -3.71 3.82 -8.41
N CYS A 271 -3.44 2.84 -7.55
CA CYS A 271 -2.19 2.07 -7.53
C CYS A 271 -2.32 0.74 -8.28
N LYS A 272 -3.17 -0.18 -7.80
CA LYS A 272 -3.47 -1.47 -8.47
C LYS A 272 -4.96 -1.75 -8.36
N THR A 273 -5.73 -1.36 -9.37
CA THR A 273 -7.19 -1.43 -9.33
C THR A 273 -7.72 -2.88 -9.34
N SER A 274 -8.93 -3.10 -8.83
CA SER A 274 -9.49 -4.45 -8.59
C SER A 274 -10.00 -5.18 -9.83
N ASN A 275 -10.09 -4.50 -10.98
CA ASN A 275 -10.56 -5.06 -12.24
C ASN A 275 -9.48 -5.95 -12.92
N PRO A 276 -9.84 -6.99 -13.70
CA PRO A 276 -8.88 -7.89 -14.34
C PRO A 276 -7.85 -7.19 -15.24
N GLY A 277 -8.31 -6.22 -16.05
CA GLY A 277 -7.45 -5.40 -16.92
C GLY A 277 -6.54 -4.40 -16.19
N SER A 278 -6.50 -4.40 -14.86
CA SER A 278 -5.47 -3.68 -14.10
C SER A 278 -4.06 -4.17 -14.46
N ASN A 279 -3.93 -5.46 -14.80
CA ASN A 279 -2.66 -6.08 -15.16
C ASN A 279 -2.09 -5.59 -16.50
N ASP A 280 -2.93 -5.06 -17.40
CA ASP A 280 -2.55 -4.64 -18.76
C ASP A 280 -1.52 -3.50 -18.77
N LEU A 281 -1.52 -2.68 -17.72
CA LEU A 281 -0.57 -1.57 -17.50
C LEU A 281 0.12 -1.66 -16.14
N LEU A 282 -0.63 -1.88 -15.06
CA LEU A 282 -0.12 -1.68 -13.70
C LEU A 282 0.80 -2.83 -13.23
N ALA A 283 0.69 -4.01 -13.84
CA ALA A 283 1.57 -5.16 -13.58
C ALA A 283 2.76 -5.27 -14.57
N LEU A 284 2.93 -4.31 -15.50
CA LEU A 284 4.10 -4.27 -16.37
C LEU A 284 5.37 -3.99 -15.54
N LYS A 285 6.47 -4.64 -15.90
CA LYS A 285 7.77 -4.45 -15.25
C LYS A 285 8.58 -3.32 -15.87
N LEU A 286 9.20 -2.51 -15.02
CA LEU A 286 10.17 -1.48 -15.36
C LEU A 286 11.59 -2.06 -15.43
N ALA A 287 12.55 -1.22 -15.83
CA ALA A 287 13.94 -1.61 -16.08
C ALA A 287 14.73 -1.99 -14.81
N ASP A 288 14.27 -1.58 -13.63
CA ASP A 288 14.79 -1.99 -12.32
C ASP A 288 14.19 -3.33 -11.81
N GLY A 289 13.16 -3.83 -12.48
CA GLY A 289 12.47 -5.08 -12.17
C GLY A 289 11.20 -4.94 -11.33
N ALA A 290 10.92 -3.73 -10.79
CA ALA A 290 9.67 -3.40 -10.12
C ALA A 290 8.51 -3.30 -11.12
N THR A 291 7.28 -3.43 -10.65
CA THR A 291 6.08 -3.17 -11.45
C THR A 291 5.63 -1.70 -11.38
N VAL A 292 4.87 -1.26 -12.38
CA VAL A 292 4.28 0.09 -12.42
C VAL A 292 3.49 0.41 -11.13
N PHE A 293 2.75 -0.54 -10.55
CA PHE A 293 2.02 -0.30 -9.30
C PHE A 293 2.92 -0.16 -8.07
N GLU A 294 4.02 -0.93 -7.98
CA GLU A 294 5.02 -0.79 -6.90
C GLU A 294 5.70 0.58 -6.96
N THR A 295 5.98 1.09 -8.17
CA THR A 295 6.46 2.48 -8.35
C THR A 295 5.43 3.51 -7.90
N ILE A 296 4.13 3.33 -8.23
CA ILE A 296 3.05 4.21 -7.76
C ILE A 296 2.93 4.18 -6.23
N ALA A 297 3.09 3.02 -5.60
CA ALA A 297 3.08 2.90 -4.14
C ALA A 297 4.19 3.76 -3.49
N GLY A 298 5.43 3.65 -3.98
CA GLY A 298 6.55 4.48 -3.50
C GLY A 298 6.42 5.98 -3.81
N LEU A 299 5.65 6.36 -4.84
CA LEU A 299 5.37 7.77 -5.15
C LEU A 299 4.47 8.45 -4.11
N ALA A 300 3.52 7.73 -3.48
CA ALA A 300 2.61 8.35 -2.51
C ALA A 300 3.32 8.92 -1.27
N ASP A 301 4.33 8.23 -0.75
CA ASP A 301 5.17 8.74 0.34
C ASP A 301 6.03 9.95 -0.11
N SER A 302 6.58 9.87 -1.32
CA SER A 302 7.39 10.94 -1.92
C SER A 302 6.58 12.21 -2.18
N TRP A 303 5.32 12.06 -2.58
CA TRP A 303 4.39 13.16 -2.82
C TRP A 303 3.77 13.70 -1.52
N SER A 304 3.51 12.84 -0.52
CA SER A 304 3.09 13.29 0.82
C SER A 304 4.16 14.16 1.51
N ARG A 305 5.44 13.77 1.40
CA ARG A 305 6.54 14.60 1.93
C ARG A 305 6.65 15.94 1.21
N LYS A 306 6.59 15.95 -0.13
CA LYS A 306 6.59 17.20 -0.93
C LYS A 306 5.42 18.12 -0.61
N ALA A 307 4.23 17.58 -0.31
CA ALA A 307 3.08 18.38 0.08
C ALA A 307 3.35 19.14 1.40
N ALA A 308 3.89 18.45 2.42
CA ALA A 308 4.27 19.07 3.68
C ALA A 308 5.45 20.07 3.54
N GLU A 309 6.47 19.73 2.75
CA GLU A 309 7.62 20.60 2.46
C GLU A 309 7.23 21.93 1.78
N GLU A 310 6.14 21.95 0.99
CA GLU A 310 5.63 23.16 0.35
C GLU A 310 4.76 24.02 1.30
N ASP A 311 4.07 23.40 2.26
CA ASP A 311 3.14 24.06 3.19
C ASP A 311 3.87 24.83 4.32
N ASP A 312 5.02 24.32 4.77
CA ASP A 312 5.94 24.96 5.73
C ASP A 312 6.57 26.28 5.22
N SER A 313 6.33 26.64 3.95
CA SER A 313 6.58 28.01 3.46
C SER A 313 5.64 29.05 4.07
N SER A 314 4.55 28.61 4.71
CA SER A 314 3.80 29.37 5.71
C SER A 314 4.21 28.93 7.11
N SER A 315 4.44 29.88 8.02
CA SER A 315 5.16 29.64 9.29
C SER A 315 4.32 28.96 10.39
N SER A 316 3.53 27.94 10.05
CA SER A 316 2.62 27.23 10.96
C SER A 316 2.18 25.85 10.47
N SER A 317 2.93 25.17 9.59
CA SER A 317 2.54 23.84 9.13
C SER A 317 2.61 22.82 10.28
N THR A 318 1.44 22.43 10.78
CA THR A 318 1.24 21.42 11.84
C THR A 318 0.73 20.09 11.27
N LEU A 319 0.65 19.99 9.94
CA LEU A 319 0.09 18.86 9.22
C LEU A 319 1.09 17.70 9.15
N SER A 320 0.92 16.74 10.06
CA SER A 320 1.66 15.48 9.99
C SER A 320 1.17 14.65 8.78
N PRO A 321 2.07 14.17 7.90
CA PRO A 321 1.72 13.22 6.85
C PRO A 321 1.31 11.86 7.45
N PRO A 322 0.53 11.01 6.73
CA PRO A 322 0.28 11.03 5.29
C PRO A 322 -0.73 12.08 4.82
N LEU A 323 -0.57 12.52 3.56
CA LEU A 323 -1.58 13.30 2.81
C LEU A 323 -2.08 12.54 1.57
N LEU A 324 -1.45 11.41 1.24
CA LEU A 324 -1.89 10.49 0.19
C LEU A 324 -2.05 9.06 0.72
N GLY A 325 -3.15 8.42 0.32
CA GLY A 325 -3.36 6.99 0.38
C GLY A 325 -3.25 6.31 -0.99
N LEU A 326 -3.42 4.99 -1.03
CA LEU A 326 -3.39 4.17 -2.25
C LEU A 326 -4.71 3.45 -2.48
N VAL A 327 -5.15 3.29 -3.73
CA VAL A 327 -6.24 2.35 -4.09
C VAL A 327 -5.63 1.04 -4.60
N VAL A 328 -5.81 -0.05 -3.85
CA VAL A 328 -5.23 -1.38 -4.13
C VAL A 328 -6.31 -2.45 -3.97
N GLY A 329 -6.61 -3.21 -5.03
CA GLY A 329 -7.77 -4.11 -5.07
C GLY A 329 -7.69 -5.28 -4.09
N ALA A 330 -8.76 -5.47 -3.30
CA ALA A 330 -8.93 -6.64 -2.43
C ALA A 330 -9.09 -7.97 -3.19
N THR A 331 -9.19 -7.93 -4.51
CA THR A 331 -9.11 -9.10 -5.40
C THR A 331 -7.67 -9.61 -5.60
N ASP A 332 -6.66 -8.88 -5.13
CA ASP A 332 -5.24 -9.22 -5.30
C ASP A 332 -4.44 -9.01 -3.99
N PRO A 333 -4.50 -9.97 -3.03
CA PRO A 333 -3.70 -9.93 -1.80
C PRO A 333 -2.17 -9.90 -2.05
N SER A 334 -1.71 -10.33 -3.23
CA SER A 334 -0.28 -10.24 -3.57
C SER A 334 0.13 -8.79 -3.85
N ALA A 335 -0.72 -8.03 -4.55
CA ALA A 335 -0.52 -6.60 -4.76
C ALA A 335 -0.68 -5.77 -3.48
N LEU A 336 -1.60 -6.13 -2.58
CA LEU A 336 -1.69 -5.51 -1.24
C LEU A 336 -0.37 -5.69 -0.46
N THR A 337 0.16 -6.92 -0.43
CA THR A 337 1.44 -7.23 0.21
C THR A 337 2.60 -6.46 -0.42
N ALA A 338 2.66 -6.39 -1.76
CA ALA A 338 3.72 -5.68 -2.48
C ALA A 338 3.63 -4.15 -2.30
N ALA A 339 2.42 -3.58 -2.31
CA ALA A 339 2.21 -2.15 -2.04
C ALA A 339 2.64 -1.78 -0.61
N ARG A 340 2.39 -2.63 0.39
CA ARG A 340 2.94 -2.48 1.75
C ARG A 340 4.47 -2.61 1.77
N ALA A 341 5.02 -3.59 1.07
CA ALA A 341 6.47 -3.82 1.01
C ALA A 341 7.24 -2.70 0.29
N ALA A 342 6.58 -1.89 -0.54
CA ALA A 342 7.15 -0.70 -1.18
C ALA A 342 7.53 0.44 -0.21
N GLY A 343 7.27 0.27 1.10
CA GLY A 343 7.79 1.12 2.19
C GLY A 343 6.75 1.98 2.89
N THR A 344 5.49 1.95 2.45
CA THR A 344 4.48 2.94 2.86
C THR A 344 3.60 2.49 4.03
N SER A 345 3.50 3.38 5.03
CA SER A 345 2.50 3.31 6.11
C SER A 345 1.14 3.90 5.72
N ALA A 346 1.01 4.46 4.51
CA ALA A 346 -0.16 5.17 4.06
C ALA A 346 -1.45 4.33 4.09
N TRP A 347 -2.58 5.00 4.20
CA TRP A 347 -3.89 4.35 4.16
C TRP A 347 -4.16 3.73 2.79
N ILE A 348 -4.52 2.44 2.76
CA ILE A 348 -4.96 1.75 1.55
C ILE A 348 -6.50 1.70 1.54
N LEU A 349 -7.09 2.14 0.44
CA LEU A 349 -8.49 1.88 0.09
C LEU A 349 -8.55 0.57 -0.71
N ALA A 350 -9.25 -0.43 -0.18
CA ALA A 350 -9.23 -1.82 -0.69
C ALA A 350 -10.55 -2.29 -1.34
N PRO A 351 -10.95 -1.78 -2.51
CA PRO A 351 -12.17 -2.20 -3.19
C PRO A 351 -12.07 -3.62 -3.75
N GLY A 352 -13.17 -4.36 -3.70
CA GLY A 352 -13.30 -5.68 -4.35
C GLY A 352 -13.92 -6.77 -3.47
N VAL A 353 -13.97 -6.57 -2.15
CA VAL A 353 -14.58 -7.51 -1.20
C VAL A 353 -16.03 -7.81 -1.58
N GLY A 354 -16.41 -9.09 -1.50
CA GLY A 354 -17.77 -9.55 -1.77
C GLY A 354 -18.15 -9.49 -3.24
N ALA A 355 -18.74 -8.37 -3.70
CA ALA A 355 -19.38 -8.25 -5.02
C ALA A 355 -18.40 -8.20 -6.22
N GLN A 356 -17.10 -8.37 -6.01
CA GLN A 356 -16.09 -8.61 -7.05
C GLN A 356 -15.21 -9.85 -6.75
N GLY A 357 -15.56 -10.65 -5.72
CA GLY A 357 -14.86 -11.89 -5.37
C GLY A 357 -13.62 -11.74 -4.49
N GLY A 358 -13.32 -10.55 -3.96
CA GLY A 358 -12.22 -10.35 -3.00
C GLY A 358 -12.51 -11.02 -1.65
N ASP A 359 -11.53 -11.78 -1.15
CA ASP A 359 -11.55 -12.39 0.18
C ASP A 359 -11.19 -11.35 1.25
N LEU A 360 -12.05 -11.20 2.25
CA LEU A 360 -11.90 -10.19 3.29
C LEU A 360 -10.72 -10.45 4.22
N ASP A 361 -10.55 -11.69 4.68
CA ASP A 361 -9.50 -12.06 5.63
C ASP A 361 -8.12 -11.97 4.96
N ALA A 362 -8.00 -12.47 3.73
CA ALA A 362 -6.77 -12.38 2.96
C ALA A 362 -6.41 -10.93 2.61
N ALA A 363 -7.40 -10.10 2.24
CA ALA A 363 -7.16 -8.67 1.96
C ALA A 363 -6.77 -7.89 3.22
N CYS A 364 -7.40 -8.17 4.36
CA CYS A 364 -7.01 -7.57 5.65
C CYS A 364 -5.59 -7.98 6.06
N ARG A 365 -5.25 -9.27 6.02
CA ARG A 365 -3.89 -9.76 6.36
C ARG A 365 -2.79 -9.19 5.47
N ALA A 366 -3.08 -8.93 4.20
CA ALA A 366 -2.13 -8.37 3.24
C ALA A 366 -2.07 -6.83 3.25
N GLY A 367 -3.16 -6.15 3.61
CA GLY A 367 -3.32 -4.69 3.46
C GLY A 367 -3.23 -3.88 4.76
N LEU A 368 -3.38 -4.50 5.93
CA LEU A 368 -3.27 -3.81 7.22
C LEU A 368 -1.82 -3.42 7.55
N ASN A 369 -1.68 -2.35 8.31
CA ASN A 369 -0.44 -2.02 9.01
C ASN A 369 -0.19 -2.99 10.19
N ALA A 370 1.03 -2.99 10.70
CA ALA A 370 1.51 -3.90 11.74
C ALA A 370 0.78 -3.82 13.10
N ASP A 371 0.13 -2.68 13.35
CA ASP A 371 -0.70 -2.30 14.48
C ASP A 371 -2.21 -2.56 14.25
N GLY A 372 -2.58 -3.10 13.08
CA GLY A 372 -3.96 -3.29 12.67
C GLY A 372 -4.68 -2.01 12.24
N THR A 373 -3.95 -0.98 11.76
CA THR A 373 -4.49 0.26 11.16
C THR A 373 -4.30 0.30 9.63
N GLY A 374 -4.57 1.46 9.00
CA GLY A 374 -4.07 1.77 7.65
C GLY A 374 -4.85 1.16 6.48
N LEU A 375 -5.99 0.51 6.72
CA LEU A 375 -6.81 -0.10 5.67
C LEU A 375 -8.26 0.36 5.76
N LEU A 376 -8.81 0.92 4.68
CA LEU A 376 -10.25 1.11 4.49
C LEU A 376 -10.79 0.06 3.53
N VAL A 377 -11.87 -0.61 3.93
CA VAL A 377 -12.54 -1.64 3.12
C VAL A 377 -13.87 -1.08 2.59
N PRO A 378 -13.92 -0.52 1.35
CA PRO A 378 -15.14 0.02 0.78
C PRO A 378 -16.09 -1.07 0.29
N VAL A 379 -17.26 -1.19 0.93
CA VAL A 379 -18.36 -2.08 0.54
C VAL A 379 -19.57 -1.25 0.12
N SER A 380 -20.11 -1.55 -1.06
CA SER A 380 -21.24 -0.85 -1.70
C SER A 380 -22.44 -1.81 -1.83
N ARG A 381 -22.59 -2.48 -2.97
CA ARG A 381 -23.66 -3.45 -3.29
C ARG A 381 -23.82 -4.62 -2.31
N GLY A 382 -22.84 -4.89 -1.44
CA GLY A 382 -22.95 -5.87 -0.35
C GLY A 382 -23.81 -5.36 0.82
N ILE A 383 -23.90 -4.04 0.99
CA ILE A 383 -24.69 -3.36 2.02
C ILE A 383 -25.99 -2.82 1.42
N SER A 384 -25.97 -2.14 0.26
CA SER A 384 -27.20 -1.52 -0.31
C SER A 384 -28.33 -2.54 -0.57
N ARG A 385 -27.96 -3.77 -0.94
CA ARG A 385 -28.85 -4.89 -1.28
C ARG A 385 -29.12 -5.84 -0.11
N ALA A 386 -28.61 -5.56 1.09
CA ALA A 386 -28.93 -6.34 2.29
C ALA A 386 -30.38 -6.05 2.73
N GLY A 387 -31.09 -7.07 3.22
CA GLY A 387 -32.43 -6.90 3.79
C GLY A 387 -32.44 -6.16 5.14
N ASP A 388 -31.32 -6.19 5.84
CA ASP A 388 -31.01 -5.35 7.01
C ASP A 388 -29.57 -4.84 6.83
N ARG A 389 -29.42 -3.56 6.51
CA ARG A 389 -28.12 -2.94 6.21
C ARG A 389 -27.33 -2.64 7.47
N ALA A 390 -28.00 -2.42 8.61
CA ALA A 390 -27.37 -2.19 9.90
C ALA A 390 -26.71 -3.49 10.38
N ALA A 391 -27.44 -4.61 10.33
CA ALA A 391 -26.92 -5.92 10.70
C ALA A 391 -25.78 -6.39 9.77
N GLU A 392 -25.91 -6.21 8.45
CA GLU A 392 -24.85 -6.60 7.52
C GLU A 392 -23.61 -5.71 7.64
N SER A 393 -23.78 -4.39 7.82
CA SER A 393 -22.64 -3.48 8.07
C SER A 393 -21.91 -3.82 9.37
N LYS A 394 -22.66 -4.12 10.44
CA LYS A 394 -22.07 -4.62 11.69
C LYS A 394 -21.31 -5.92 11.47
N LYS A 395 -21.89 -6.90 10.77
CA LYS A 395 -21.27 -8.20 10.47
C LYS A 395 -19.97 -8.05 9.66
N ILE A 396 -19.93 -7.13 8.69
CA ILE A 396 -18.71 -6.83 7.93
C ILE A 396 -17.66 -6.15 8.83
N ARG A 397 -18.08 -5.19 9.67
CA ARG A 397 -17.21 -4.52 10.67
C ARG A 397 -16.59 -5.53 11.63
N ASP A 398 -17.40 -6.39 12.24
CA ASP A 398 -16.98 -7.44 13.17
C ASP A 398 -15.94 -8.37 12.50
N ALA A 399 -16.19 -8.82 11.26
CA ALA A 399 -15.28 -9.67 10.50
C ALA A 399 -13.95 -8.97 10.10
N ILE A 400 -13.95 -7.65 9.86
CA ILE A 400 -12.71 -6.88 9.68
C ILE A 400 -11.91 -6.86 11.00
N ASN A 401 -12.58 -6.72 12.14
CA ASN A 401 -11.92 -6.66 13.43
C ASN A 401 -11.31 -8.01 13.85
N ASP A 402 -11.99 -9.13 13.57
CA ASP A 402 -11.41 -10.48 13.74
C ASP A 402 -10.08 -10.62 12.97
N ALA A 403 -10.04 -10.13 11.71
CA ALA A 403 -8.83 -10.14 10.90
C ALA A 403 -7.74 -9.17 11.42
N ARG A 404 -8.12 -7.97 11.89
CA ARG A 404 -7.22 -7.00 12.54
C ARG A 404 -6.59 -7.57 13.81
N GLU A 405 -7.39 -8.15 14.70
CA GLU A 405 -6.89 -8.82 15.90
C GLU A 405 -5.92 -9.95 15.55
N ALA A 406 -6.19 -10.73 14.50
CA ALA A 406 -5.30 -11.79 14.06
C ALA A 406 -3.96 -11.27 13.52
N VAL A 407 -3.94 -10.12 12.83
CA VAL A 407 -2.70 -9.44 12.41
C VAL A 407 -1.91 -8.97 13.64
N ILE A 408 -2.54 -8.20 14.54
CA ILE A 408 -1.91 -7.67 15.77
C ILE A 408 -1.29 -8.80 16.61
N LYS A 409 -2.07 -9.86 16.87
CA LYS A 409 -1.62 -11.04 17.63
C LYS A 409 -0.47 -11.77 16.92
N SER A 410 -0.52 -11.91 15.59
CA SER A 410 0.57 -12.58 14.85
C SER A 410 1.90 -11.85 15.03
N LYS A 411 1.89 -10.51 15.12
CA LYS A 411 3.11 -9.73 15.32
C LYS A 411 3.54 -9.66 16.78
N SER A 412 2.62 -9.64 17.76
CA SER A 412 3.00 -9.69 19.18
C SER A 412 3.73 -11.00 19.53
N TYR A 413 3.35 -12.14 18.92
CA TYR A 413 4.13 -13.38 19.04
C TYR A 413 5.51 -13.31 18.37
N SER A 414 5.73 -12.42 17.40
CA SER A 414 7.05 -12.19 16.77
C SER A 414 7.93 -11.18 17.51
N SER A 415 7.39 -10.45 18.49
CA SER A 415 8.15 -9.55 19.39
C SER A 415 8.17 -10.02 20.85
N ALA A 416 7.56 -11.18 21.14
CA ALA A 416 7.58 -11.85 22.44
C ALA A 416 8.62 -12.98 22.51
N CYS A 417 9.53 -13.06 21.52
CA CYS A 417 10.87 -13.59 21.75
C CYS A 417 11.69 -12.48 22.42
N ASP A 418 12.24 -12.75 23.60
CA ASP A 418 12.70 -11.73 24.54
C ASP A 418 13.79 -10.80 23.97
N ALA A 419 13.63 -9.49 24.18
CA ALA A 419 14.59 -8.47 23.70
C ALA A 419 15.94 -8.49 24.43
N ASP A 420 16.04 -9.21 25.55
CA ASP A 420 17.28 -9.46 26.30
C ASP A 420 17.94 -10.82 25.96
N ALA A 421 17.39 -11.55 24.97
CA ALA A 421 18.00 -12.75 24.42
C ALA A 421 18.71 -12.43 23.10
N GLU A 422 20.03 -12.68 23.04
CA GLU A 422 20.78 -12.77 21.78
C GLU A 422 20.02 -13.66 20.76
N PRO A 423 19.87 -13.25 19.48
CA PRO A 423 18.99 -13.90 18.51
C PRO A 423 19.55 -15.25 18.01
N THR A 424 19.52 -16.24 18.90
CA THR A 424 20.07 -17.57 18.72
C THR A 424 19.12 -18.47 17.93
N GLY A 425 19.44 -18.73 16.66
CA GLY A 425 18.88 -19.91 15.97
C GLY A 425 18.79 -19.87 14.45
N VAL A 426 18.77 -18.70 13.80
CA VAL A 426 18.57 -18.59 12.34
C VAL A 426 19.69 -17.81 11.67
N ALA A 427 20.65 -18.53 11.09
CA ALA A 427 21.72 -17.96 10.27
C ALA A 427 21.17 -17.43 8.93
N PRO A 428 21.84 -16.46 8.26
CA PRO A 428 21.33 -15.84 7.03
C PRO A 428 20.94 -16.84 5.93
N TYR A 429 21.77 -17.87 5.70
CA TYR A 429 21.49 -18.90 4.69
C TYR A 429 20.21 -19.71 4.98
N GLN A 430 19.80 -19.83 6.26
CA GLN A 430 18.59 -20.54 6.67
C GLN A 430 17.35 -19.69 6.38
N LYS A 431 17.44 -18.36 6.56
CA LYS A 431 16.40 -17.42 6.15
C LYS A 431 16.21 -17.43 4.63
N GLU A 432 17.30 -17.29 3.86
CA GLU A 432 17.27 -17.36 2.39
C GLU A 432 16.65 -18.68 1.89
N PHE A 433 16.98 -19.81 2.54
CA PHE A 433 16.42 -21.11 2.20
C PHE A 433 14.92 -21.23 2.49
N LEU A 434 14.42 -20.64 3.58
CA LEU A 434 12.99 -20.63 3.91
C LEU A 434 12.19 -19.75 2.95
N GLU A 435 12.68 -18.56 2.63
CA GLU A 435 12.08 -17.65 1.64
C GLU A 435 12.02 -18.29 0.25
N PHE A 436 13.11 -18.93 -0.18
CA PHE A 436 13.16 -19.73 -1.41
C PHE A 436 12.17 -20.90 -1.39
N SER A 437 12.08 -21.62 -0.26
CA SER A 437 11.15 -22.76 -0.12
C SER A 437 9.68 -22.33 -0.18
N LEU A 438 9.34 -21.13 0.29
CA LEU A 438 8.00 -20.55 0.15
C LEU A 438 7.73 -20.12 -1.30
N ALA A 439 8.70 -19.49 -1.97
CA ALA A 439 8.56 -19.00 -3.33
C ALA A 439 8.33 -20.11 -4.37
N GLU A 440 9.03 -21.25 -4.25
CA GLU A 440 8.79 -22.44 -5.12
C GLU A 440 7.55 -23.25 -4.68
N GLY A 441 6.83 -22.82 -3.64
CA GLY A 441 5.69 -23.55 -3.06
C GLY A 441 6.05 -24.90 -2.43
N VAL A 442 7.33 -25.13 -2.14
CA VAL A 442 7.86 -26.33 -1.46
C VAL A 442 7.38 -26.36 -0.02
N LEU A 443 7.50 -25.25 0.71
CA LEU A 443 6.91 -25.02 2.02
C LEU A 443 5.54 -24.36 1.86
N LYS A 444 4.52 -24.86 2.54
CA LYS A 444 3.18 -24.27 2.60
C LYS A 444 2.64 -24.31 4.04
N PHE A 445 1.93 -23.26 4.44
CA PHE A 445 1.17 -23.21 5.69
C PHE A 445 -0.32 -23.49 5.45
N GLY A 446 -1.01 -24.05 6.45
CA GLY A 446 -2.38 -24.53 6.34
C GLY A 446 -2.60 -25.85 7.08
N SER A 447 -3.81 -26.42 7.02
CA SER A 447 -4.14 -27.67 7.72
C SER A 447 -3.86 -28.89 6.84
N PHE A 448 -2.84 -29.68 7.18
CA PHE A 448 -2.42 -30.86 6.40
C PHE A 448 -2.44 -32.14 7.24
N VAL A 449 -3.21 -33.15 6.81
CA VAL A 449 -3.20 -34.47 7.45
C VAL A 449 -1.98 -35.26 6.97
N LEU A 450 -1.05 -35.56 7.88
CA LEU A 450 0.15 -36.34 7.59
C LEU A 450 -0.18 -37.84 7.49
N LYS A 451 0.74 -38.63 6.89
CA LYS A 451 0.67 -40.11 6.86
C LYS A 451 0.58 -40.77 8.25
N SER A 452 0.83 -40.02 9.33
CA SER A 452 0.66 -40.44 10.73
C SER A 452 -0.72 -40.13 11.33
N GLY A 453 -1.70 -39.72 10.51
CA GLY A 453 -3.04 -39.28 10.94
C GLY A 453 -3.06 -37.90 11.62
N ARG A 454 -1.95 -37.46 12.21
CA ARG A 454 -1.78 -36.13 12.81
C ARG A 454 -1.95 -35.01 11.79
N THR A 455 -2.68 -33.97 12.16
CA THR A 455 -2.72 -32.69 11.45
C THR A 455 -1.43 -31.90 11.72
N SER A 456 -0.92 -31.21 10.69
CA SER A 456 0.23 -30.31 10.74
C SER A 456 -0.18 -28.92 10.24
N PRO A 457 0.29 -27.81 10.85
CA PRO A 457 0.04 -26.44 10.38
C PRO A 457 0.91 -26.04 9.17
N TYR A 458 1.80 -26.94 8.72
CA TYR A 458 2.61 -26.77 7.52
C TYR A 458 2.85 -28.10 6.79
N PHE A 459 3.23 -28.01 5.52
CA PHE A 459 3.66 -29.13 4.69
C PHE A 459 4.89 -28.74 3.88
N PHE A 460 5.84 -29.66 3.74
CA PHE A 460 7.09 -29.46 3.00
C PHE A 460 7.26 -30.55 1.94
N ASN A 461 7.27 -30.17 0.66
CA ASN A 461 7.39 -31.08 -0.48
C ASN A 461 8.65 -30.78 -1.31
N ALA A 462 9.77 -31.36 -0.89
CA ALA A 462 11.06 -31.22 -1.60
C ALA A 462 11.01 -31.67 -3.09
N GLY A 463 10.01 -32.46 -3.48
CA GLY A 463 9.80 -32.85 -4.89
C GLY A 463 9.41 -31.70 -5.81
N LEU A 464 9.06 -30.52 -5.27
CA LEU A 464 8.80 -29.31 -6.05
C LEU A 464 10.08 -28.52 -6.41
N PHE A 465 11.26 -28.90 -5.90
CA PHE A 465 12.55 -28.43 -6.43
C PHE A 465 12.87 -29.11 -7.79
N SER A 466 11.98 -28.98 -8.77
CA SER A 466 11.97 -29.77 -10.01
C SER A 466 12.62 -29.08 -11.22
N SER A 467 13.18 -27.88 -11.05
CA SER A 467 13.88 -27.12 -12.10
C SER A 467 15.38 -27.04 -11.84
N GLY A 468 16.19 -26.90 -12.90
CA GLY A 468 17.65 -26.74 -12.76
C GLY A 468 18.05 -25.49 -11.96
N ALA A 469 17.26 -24.42 -12.04
CA ALA A 469 17.46 -23.20 -11.25
C ALA A 469 17.13 -23.41 -9.76
N ALA A 470 16.05 -24.14 -9.46
CA ALA A 470 15.69 -24.50 -8.09
C ALA A 470 16.74 -25.46 -7.47
N LEU A 471 17.19 -26.47 -8.20
CA LEU A 471 18.25 -27.38 -7.76
C LEU A 471 19.59 -26.64 -7.53
N HIS A 472 19.91 -25.62 -8.32
CA HIS A 472 21.10 -24.78 -8.10
C HIS A 472 21.00 -23.93 -6.82
N LYS A 473 19.84 -23.29 -6.57
CA LYS A 473 19.57 -22.57 -5.31
C LYS A 473 19.60 -23.50 -4.10
N LEU A 474 18.98 -24.68 -4.21
CA LEU A 474 19.01 -25.73 -3.19
C LEU A 474 20.46 -26.16 -2.89
N GLY A 475 21.28 -26.40 -3.93
CA GLY A 475 22.69 -26.73 -3.78
C GLY A 475 23.50 -25.66 -3.06
N LYS A 476 23.21 -24.36 -3.29
CA LYS A 476 23.82 -23.26 -2.52
C LYS A 476 23.43 -23.29 -1.04
N ALA A 477 22.15 -23.51 -0.73
CA ALA A 477 21.69 -23.62 0.66
C ALA A 477 22.36 -24.80 1.40
N TYR A 478 22.50 -25.97 0.74
CA TYR A 478 23.26 -27.10 1.29
C TYR A 478 24.75 -26.77 1.48
N ALA A 479 25.39 -26.10 0.51
CA ALA A 479 26.79 -25.71 0.64
C ALA A 479 27.03 -24.73 1.80
N ALA A 480 26.16 -23.73 1.96
CA ALA A 480 26.21 -22.79 3.08
C ALA A 480 25.98 -23.48 4.44
N ALA A 481 25.04 -24.42 4.51
CA ALA A 481 24.81 -25.25 5.70
C ALA A 481 26.04 -26.09 6.07
N ILE A 482 26.69 -26.72 5.08
CA ILE A 482 27.91 -27.52 5.27
C ILE A 482 29.05 -26.63 5.77
N MET A 483 29.26 -25.45 5.17
CA MET A 483 30.30 -24.50 5.60
C MET A 483 30.06 -24.03 7.04
N ALA A 484 28.84 -23.59 7.37
CA ALA A 484 28.50 -23.19 8.74
C ALA A 484 28.63 -24.33 9.76
N SER A 485 28.43 -25.59 9.35
CA SER A 485 28.65 -26.78 10.20
C SER A 485 30.12 -27.20 10.34
N ALA A 486 31.04 -26.56 9.62
CA ALA A 486 32.49 -26.77 9.71
C ALA A 486 33.22 -25.65 10.48
N GLU A 487 32.48 -24.63 10.91
CA GLU A 487 32.93 -23.53 11.79
C GLU A 487 32.45 -23.72 13.25
N LEU A 488 31.82 -24.87 13.54
CA LEU A 488 31.30 -25.35 14.84
C LEU A 488 32.08 -26.58 15.35
#